data_AF-A0A812RTU1-F1
#
_entry.id   AF-A0A812RTU1-F1
#
_cell.length_a   1.000
_cell.length_b   1.000
_cell.length_c   1.000
_cell.angle_alpha   90.00
_cell.angle_beta   90.00
_cell.angle_gamma   90.00
#
_symmetry.space_group_name_H-M   'P 1'
#
loop_
_entity.id
_entity.type
_entity.pdbx_description
1 polymer ?
#
loop_
_entity_poly.entity_id
_entity_poly.type
_entity_poly.pdbx_seq_one_letter_code
_entity_poly.pdbx_strand_id
1 'polypeptide(L)'
;MGRKRGGDGGGEMEMPGVAPFLPAGALDPAALGFPIPGLPGAPQAPGVVPPKMPGAVPGIPGAPGMPPGPPGLTMPGLGLGGLGGLQMPPGLLPPPGPGGLGLQLPPGIGPPPALPKLPFPGLPPPGSLDSEALAQMRFQQVATEYEQIKNAGIDPQVSELAEYHGLDDRATRALDEEMKKRRATFESDLQALWVGLEGAKNPSGMLMMKLKDMRMGTFKGMTALDKQIHDFAKRNRLDAQAAVKLAEVLHNRDDIEADLSKIQKHLERSNKPSSLVMMMLRDLRDGKPIKEPGYAPAIGSKVPSTKRGRAWASSPSHQESISDFARDGQFIPRSLGLRLRHVRQPSGLAPSVHLWYLKHDIRLNPWWL
;
A
#
# COMPACT_ATOMS: atom_id res chain seq x y z
N MET A 1 56.41 13.02 -0.74
CA MET A 1 55.73 11.70 -0.65
C MET A 1 54.40 11.80 -1.39
N GLY A 2 54.41 11.48 -2.69
CA GLY A 2 53.20 11.44 -3.53
C GLY A 2 52.73 10.00 -3.67
N ARG A 3 51.42 9.76 -3.53
CA ARG A 3 50.80 8.50 -3.94
C ARG A 3 49.84 8.77 -5.10
N LYS A 4 50.39 8.56 -6.29
CA LYS A 4 49.72 8.41 -7.57
C LYS A 4 49.05 7.02 -7.56
N ARG A 5 47.71 6.97 -7.57
CA ARG A 5 46.96 5.74 -7.88
C ARG A 5 46.33 5.93 -9.25
N GLY A 6 46.96 5.31 -10.24
CA GLY A 6 46.33 4.97 -11.50
C GLY A 6 45.38 3.78 -11.30
N GLY A 7 44.30 3.79 -12.06
CA GLY A 7 43.28 2.75 -12.13
C GLY A 7 42.57 2.90 -13.45
N ASP A 8 43.33 2.55 -14.49
CA ASP A 8 42.95 2.44 -15.90
C ASP A 8 42.24 1.08 -16.11
N GLY A 9 41.35 0.99 -17.10
CA GLY A 9 40.90 -0.29 -17.66
C GLY A 9 39.48 -0.74 -17.30
N GLY A 10 38.47 -0.14 -17.94
CA GLY A 10 37.14 -0.71 -18.10
C GLY A 10 36.71 -0.57 -19.55
N GLY A 11 37.00 -1.60 -20.35
CA GLY A 11 36.86 -1.59 -21.81
C GLY A 11 35.44 -1.32 -22.30
N GLU A 12 35.35 -0.32 -23.18
CA GLU A 12 34.27 -0.18 -24.16
C GLU A 12 34.35 -1.36 -25.12
N MET A 13 33.39 -2.30 -25.03
CA MET A 13 33.10 -3.18 -26.15
C MET A 13 32.25 -2.37 -27.15
N GLU A 14 32.93 -1.79 -28.14
CA GLU A 14 32.32 -1.36 -29.38
C GLU A 14 31.55 -2.55 -30.00
N MET A 15 30.23 -2.42 -30.12
CA MET A 15 29.45 -3.28 -31.01
C MET A 15 29.44 -2.64 -32.41
N PRO A 16 30.00 -3.29 -33.44
CA PRO A 16 29.87 -2.81 -34.81
C PRO A 16 28.53 -3.25 -35.42
N GLY A 17 27.79 -2.29 -35.96
CA GLY A 17 26.80 -2.58 -37.02
C GLY A 17 25.33 -2.44 -36.64
N VAL A 18 24.87 -1.20 -36.38
CA VAL A 18 23.47 -0.84 -36.64
C VAL A 18 23.45 0.05 -37.87
N ALA A 19 22.82 -0.45 -38.92
CA ALA A 19 22.65 0.22 -40.20
C ALA A 19 21.96 1.58 -40.05
N PRO A 20 22.26 2.57 -40.91
CA PRO A 20 21.56 3.85 -40.93
C PRO A 20 20.11 3.62 -41.39
N PHE A 21 19.17 3.67 -40.44
CA PHE A 21 17.75 3.78 -40.75
C PHE A 21 17.45 5.20 -41.23
N LEU A 22 16.74 5.26 -42.35
CA LEU A 22 16.46 6.43 -43.18
C LEU A 22 15.81 7.61 -42.42
N PRO A 23 15.96 8.86 -42.92
CA PRO A 23 15.22 10.00 -42.41
C PRO A 23 13.73 9.86 -42.76
N ALA A 24 12.89 9.60 -41.76
CA ALA A 24 11.45 9.73 -41.90
C ALA A 24 11.10 11.22 -42.01
N GLY A 25 10.63 11.58 -43.20
CA GLY A 25 10.29 12.94 -43.59
C GLY A 25 9.16 13.54 -42.75
N ALA A 26 9.11 14.87 -42.85
CA ALA A 26 8.04 15.73 -42.40
C ALA A 26 6.66 15.15 -42.73
N LEU A 27 5.94 14.72 -41.69
CA LEU A 27 4.50 14.56 -41.76
C LEU A 27 3.89 15.92 -41.48
N ASP A 28 3.47 16.55 -42.58
CA ASP A 28 2.63 17.71 -42.66
C ASP A 28 1.26 17.40 -41.99
N PRO A 29 0.87 18.09 -40.89
CA PRO A 29 -0.41 17.85 -40.23
C PRO A 29 -1.62 18.41 -41.00
N ALA A 30 -1.45 18.98 -42.20
CA ALA A 30 -2.52 19.65 -42.94
C ALA A 30 -3.34 18.75 -43.90
N ALA A 31 -3.03 17.45 -44.05
CA ALA A 31 -3.58 16.64 -45.15
C ALA A 31 -4.73 15.67 -44.80
N LEU A 32 -5.18 15.56 -43.55
CA LEU A 32 -6.33 14.70 -43.19
C LEU A 32 -7.60 15.51 -42.94
N GLY A 33 -8.14 16.03 -44.04
CA GLY A 33 -9.51 16.56 -44.10
C GLY A 33 -10.53 15.44 -43.98
N PHE A 34 -10.95 15.14 -42.75
CA PHE A 34 -12.21 14.44 -42.50
C PHE A 34 -13.34 15.48 -42.38
N PRO A 35 -14.35 15.45 -43.26
CA PRO A 35 -15.49 16.35 -43.15
C PRO A 35 -16.36 15.94 -41.95
N ILE A 36 -16.39 16.79 -40.92
CA ILE A 36 -17.38 16.72 -39.84
C ILE A 36 -18.67 17.35 -40.38
N PRO A 37 -19.77 16.59 -40.59
CA PRO A 37 -21.03 17.17 -41.02
C PRO A 37 -21.81 17.66 -39.80
N GLY A 38 -22.10 18.96 -39.75
CA GLY A 38 -23.33 19.46 -39.14
C GLY A 38 -23.27 20.03 -37.73
N LEU A 39 -22.49 21.10 -37.50
CA LEU A 39 -22.75 22.02 -36.39
C LEU A 39 -23.15 23.41 -36.93
N PRO A 40 -24.45 23.78 -36.92
CA PRO A 40 -24.88 25.10 -37.31
C PRO A 40 -24.78 26.08 -36.14
N GLY A 41 -23.97 27.13 -36.32
CA GLY A 41 -24.26 28.47 -35.83
C GLY A 41 -23.99 28.78 -34.36
N ALA A 42 -22.86 29.42 -34.06
CA ALA A 42 -22.79 30.41 -32.99
C ALA A 42 -21.87 31.58 -33.41
N PRO A 43 -22.37 32.83 -33.40
CA PRO A 43 -21.65 34.01 -33.87
C PRO A 43 -20.57 34.47 -32.89
N GLN A 44 -19.45 34.97 -33.45
CA GLN A 44 -18.40 35.66 -32.72
C GLN A 44 -18.94 36.99 -32.16
N ALA A 45 -18.66 37.27 -30.87
CA ALA A 45 -18.82 38.59 -30.28
C ALA A 45 -17.44 39.13 -29.86
N PRO A 46 -17.02 40.31 -30.34
CA PRO A 46 -15.79 40.95 -29.92
C PRO A 46 -16.01 41.85 -28.69
N GLY A 47 -15.09 41.77 -27.73
CA GLY A 47 -14.78 42.85 -26.79
C GLY A 47 -15.71 43.03 -25.58
N VAL A 48 -15.31 42.48 -24.43
CA VAL A 48 -15.75 43.01 -23.13
C VAL A 48 -14.53 43.11 -22.20
N VAL A 49 -14.18 44.36 -21.89
CA VAL A 49 -13.24 44.78 -20.86
C VAL A 49 -13.72 44.36 -19.45
N PRO A 50 -12.83 43.94 -18.55
CA PRO A 50 -13.22 43.56 -17.18
C PRO A 50 -13.54 44.80 -16.33
N PRO A 51 -14.60 44.79 -15.49
CA PRO A 51 -14.85 45.87 -14.55
C PRO A 51 -13.94 45.76 -13.33
N LYS A 52 -13.28 46.88 -13.04
CA LYS A 52 -12.59 47.22 -11.79
C LYS A 52 -13.64 47.48 -10.71
N MET A 53 -13.65 46.70 -9.62
CA MET A 53 -14.42 47.04 -8.42
C MET A 53 -13.50 47.38 -7.25
N PRO A 54 -13.56 48.63 -6.74
CA PRO A 54 -13.08 49.02 -5.43
C PRO A 54 -14.25 49.17 -4.43
N GLY A 55 -14.12 48.61 -3.24
CA GLY A 55 -15.04 48.82 -2.10
C GLY A 55 -14.98 47.62 -1.16
N ALA A 56 -14.29 47.66 -0.01
CA ALA A 56 -14.62 48.42 1.20
C ALA A 56 -16.06 48.16 1.67
N VAL A 57 -16.24 47.17 2.56
CA VAL A 57 -17.39 47.14 3.47
C VAL A 57 -16.90 46.77 4.88
N PRO A 58 -17.04 47.66 5.87
CA PRO A 58 -16.79 47.39 7.28
C PRO A 58 -18.06 46.92 8.00
N GLY A 59 -17.90 45.97 8.93
CA GLY A 59 -18.71 45.79 10.14
C GLY A 59 -20.23 45.57 10.02
N ILE A 60 -20.69 44.36 10.32
CA ILE A 60 -22.06 44.14 10.84
C ILE A 60 -21.95 43.29 12.12
N PRO A 61 -22.32 43.84 13.30
CA PRO A 61 -22.49 43.10 14.53
C PRO A 61 -23.94 42.61 14.69
N GLY A 62 -24.12 41.36 15.11
CA GLY A 62 -25.34 40.88 15.76
C GLY A 62 -26.53 40.56 14.86
N ALA A 63 -26.81 39.26 14.68
CA ALA A 63 -28.13 38.79 14.27
C ALA A 63 -28.50 37.50 15.04
N PRO A 64 -29.45 37.55 16.00
CA PRO A 64 -30.13 36.38 16.52
C PRO A 64 -31.40 36.14 15.69
N GLY A 65 -31.51 34.97 15.06
CA GLY A 65 -32.73 34.59 14.34
C GLY A 65 -32.49 33.55 13.24
N MET A 66 -32.43 32.28 13.62
CA MET A 66 -32.63 31.18 12.67
C MET A 66 -34.13 30.91 12.52
N PRO A 67 -34.66 30.79 11.27
CA PRO A 67 -36.05 30.41 11.04
C PRO A 67 -36.30 28.90 11.32
N PRO A 68 -37.55 28.52 11.64
CA PRO A 68 -37.94 27.15 11.94
C PRO A 68 -37.87 26.24 10.71
N GLY A 69 -37.20 25.10 10.86
CA GLY A 69 -37.16 24.04 9.86
C GLY A 69 -38.50 23.31 9.72
N PRO A 70 -38.76 22.67 8.57
CA PRO A 70 -40.03 22.00 8.28
C PRO A 70 -40.26 20.78 9.20
N PRO A 71 -41.52 20.53 9.61
CA PRO A 71 -41.88 19.36 10.40
C PRO A 71 -42.07 18.13 9.51
N GLY A 72 -41.57 16.98 9.97
CA GLY A 72 -42.13 15.69 9.60
C GLY A 72 -41.37 14.88 8.56
N LEU A 73 -40.38 14.11 9.02
CA LEU A 73 -40.15 12.75 8.52
C LEU A 73 -39.83 11.85 9.72
N THR A 74 -40.87 11.54 10.48
CA THR A 74 -40.87 10.41 11.41
C THR A 74 -40.87 9.13 10.58
N MET A 75 -39.76 8.40 10.55
CA MET A 75 -39.73 7.00 10.11
C MET A 75 -40.18 6.13 11.29
N PRO A 76 -41.35 5.48 11.23
CA PRO A 76 -41.81 4.58 12.28
C PRO A 76 -41.42 3.12 11.96
N GLY A 77 -40.94 2.42 12.99
CA GLY A 77 -41.24 1.00 13.16
C GLY A 77 -40.33 -0.01 12.46
N LEU A 78 -39.17 -0.31 13.07
CA LEU A 78 -38.59 -1.65 12.98
C LEU A 78 -39.31 -2.55 14.00
N GLY A 79 -40.45 -3.09 13.55
CA GLY A 79 -41.17 -4.15 14.24
C GLY A 79 -40.39 -5.45 14.17
N LEU A 80 -39.92 -5.90 15.33
CA LEU A 80 -39.35 -7.22 15.55
C LEU A 80 -40.50 -8.20 15.81
N GLY A 81 -40.91 -8.97 14.81
CA GLY A 81 -41.90 -10.03 15.00
C GLY A 81 -42.49 -10.53 13.69
N GLY A 82 -42.41 -11.85 13.45
CA GLY A 82 -43.26 -12.50 12.46
C GLY A 82 -42.60 -13.61 11.66
N LEU A 83 -42.67 -14.82 12.21
CA LEU A 83 -42.83 -16.05 11.43
C LEU A 83 -43.95 -15.88 10.39
N GLY A 84 -43.65 -16.10 9.12
CA GLY A 84 -44.65 -16.08 8.05
C GLY A 84 -44.08 -16.71 6.79
N GLY A 85 -44.70 -17.79 6.32
CA GLY A 85 -44.16 -18.72 5.34
C GLY A 85 -43.83 -18.07 3.99
N LEU A 86 -42.66 -18.42 3.47
CA LEU A 86 -42.33 -18.25 2.06
C LEU A 86 -43.18 -19.25 1.27
N GLN A 87 -44.33 -18.76 0.81
CA GLN A 87 -45.11 -19.37 -0.25
C GLN A 87 -44.27 -19.35 -1.53
N MET A 88 -43.74 -20.51 -1.91
CA MET A 88 -43.05 -20.71 -3.17
C MET A 88 -44.03 -20.46 -4.34
N PRO A 89 -43.64 -19.73 -5.39
CA PRO A 89 -44.50 -19.48 -6.54
C PRO A 89 -44.82 -20.81 -7.26
N PRO A 90 -46.10 -21.09 -7.56
CA PRO A 90 -46.49 -22.28 -8.33
C PRO A 90 -46.07 -22.09 -9.79
N GLY A 91 -45.09 -22.84 -10.26
CA GLY A 91 -44.73 -22.87 -11.69
C GLY A 91 -43.26 -23.14 -12.02
N LEU A 92 -42.36 -23.20 -11.04
CA LEU A 92 -40.97 -23.61 -11.30
C LEU A 92 -40.85 -25.13 -11.24
N LEU A 93 -40.75 -25.74 -12.42
CA LEU A 93 -40.38 -27.14 -12.62
C LEU A 93 -39.12 -27.46 -11.80
N PRO A 94 -39.09 -28.58 -11.05
CA PRO A 94 -37.90 -29.01 -10.35
C PRO A 94 -36.77 -29.21 -11.36
N PRO A 95 -35.52 -28.80 -11.05
CA PRO A 95 -34.38 -29.17 -11.87
C PRO A 95 -34.31 -30.71 -11.96
N PRO A 96 -34.04 -31.28 -13.15
CA PRO A 96 -33.88 -32.71 -13.29
C PRO A 96 -32.76 -33.14 -12.34
N GLY A 97 -33.09 -34.08 -11.44
CA GLY A 97 -32.12 -34.66 -10.52
C GLY A 97 -30.91 -35.23 -11.29
N PRO A 98 -29.77 -35.40 -10.62
CA PRO A 98 -28.58 -36.01 -11.20
C PRO A 98 -28.82 -37.51 -11.37
N GLY A 99 -29.68 -37.86 -12.34
CA GLY A 99 -29.85 -39.19 -12.84
C GLY A 99 -28.62 -39.55 -13.67
N GLY A 100 -27.84 -40.50 -13.13
CA GLY A 100 -27.12 -41.49 -13.93
C GLY A 100 -26.31 -40.94 -15.11
N LEU A 101 -25.34 -40.06 -14.86
CA LEU A 101 -24.23 -39.92 -15.80
C LEU A 101 -23.36 -41.16 -15.66
N GLY A 102 -23.60 -42.12 -16.54
CA GLY A 102 -22.69 -43.22 -16.80
C GLY A 102 -21.30 -42.65 -17.03
N LEU A 103 -20.39 -43.01 -16.12
CA LEU A 103 -18.96 -42.83 -16.28
C LEU A 103 -18.53 -43.55 -17.55
N GLN A 104 -18.49 -42.81 -18.65
CA GLN A 104 -17.81 -43.22 -19.86
C GLN A 104 -16.31 -43.16 -19.54
N LEU A 105 -15.79 -44.30 -19.11
CA LEU A 105 -14.36 -44.53 -18.90
C LEU A 105 -13.60 -44.14 -20.18
N PRO A 106 -12.46 -43.42 -20.08
CA PRO A 106 -11.63 -43.12 -21.22
C PRO A 106 -11.17 -44.43 -21.90
N PRO A 107 -11.32 -44.56 -23.23
CA PRO A 107 -10.92 -45.76 -23.95
C PRO A 107 -9.38 -45.80 -24.01
N GLY A 108 -8.74 -46.70 -23.24
CA GLY A 108 -7.29 -46.91 -23.39
C GLY A 108 -6.54 -47.55 -22.23
N ILE A 109 -7.12 -47.72 -21.05
CA ILE A 109 -6.44 -48.42 -19.95
C ILE A 109 -6.80 -49.90 -20.01
N GLY A 110 -5.89 -50.69 -20.60
CA GLY A 110 -6.00 -52.14 -20.69
C GLY A 110 -6.17 -52.80 -19.31
N PRO A 111 -6.77 -54.01 -19.28
CA PRO A 111 -6.96 -54.75 -18.04
C PRO A 111 -5.60 -54.99 -17.35
N PRO A 112 -5.51 -54.82 -16.02
CA PRO A 112 -4.28 -55.16 -15.29
C PRO A 112 -3.97 -56.64 -15.46
N PRO A 113 -2.69 -57.02 -15.59
CA PRO A 113 -2.28 -58.41 -15.75
C PRO A 113 -2.74 -59.25 -14.56
N ALA A 114 -3.30 -60.42 -14.87
CA ALA A 114 -3.86 -61.38 -13.93
C ALA A 114 -2.82 -61.77 -12.87
N LEU A 115 -3.06 -61.33 -11.64
CA LEU A 115 -2.25 -61.68 -10.47
C LEU A 115 -2.61 -63.11 -10.02
N PRO A 116 -1.61 -64.00 -9.81
CA PRO A 116 -1.85 -65.39 -9.42
C PRO A 116 -2.57 -65.51 -8.07
N LYS A 117 -3.66 -66.28 -8.10
CA LYS A 117 -4.51 -66.65 -6.95
C LYS A 117 -3.68 -67.48 -5.95
N LEU A 118 -3.22 -66.87 -4.86
CA LEU A 118 -2.65 -67.59 -3.72
C LEU A 118 -3.74 -67.82 -2.65
N PRO A 119 -3.97 -69.07 -2.22
CA PRO A 119 -4.89 -69.36 -1.12
C PRO A 119 -4.21 -69.04 0.21
N PHE A 120 -4.60 -67.94 0.86
CA PHE A 120 -4.25 -67.65 2.26
C PHE A 120 -5.42 -68.07 3.17
N PRO A 121 -5.29 -69.15 3.96
CA PRO A 121 -6.26 -69.50 4.98
C PRO A 121 -5.90 -68.80 6.30
N GLY A 122 -6.84 -68.01 6.85
CA GLY A 122 -6.78 -67.59 8.25
C GLY A 122 -6.67 -66.09 8.55
N LEU A 123 -6.98 -65.18 7.62
CA LEU A 123 -7.20 -63.78 8.00
C LEU A 123 -8.55 -63.64 8.73
N PRO A 124 -8.60 -62.97 9.89
CA PRO A 124 -9.87 -62.63 10.53
C PRO A 124 -10.76 -61.86 9.56
N PRO A 125 -12.09 -62.06 9.60
CA PRO A 125 -13.01 -61.35 8.72
C PRO A 125 -12.73 -59.84 8.87
N PRO A 126 -12.62 -59.09 7.76
CA PRO A 126 -12.48 -57.65 7.82
C PRO A 126 -13.73 -57.10 8.51
N GLY A 127 -13.62 -56.87 9.81
CA GLY A 127 -14.58 -56.09 10.56
C GLY A 127 -14.70 -54.77 9.83
N SER A 128 -15.93 -54.43 9.47
CA SER A 128 -16.39 -53.19 8.87
C SER A 128 -15.52 -51.99 9.27
N LEU A 129 -14.47 -51.74 8.49
CA LEU A 129 -13.90 -50.41 8.39
C LEU A 129 -15.03 -49.61 7.77
N ASP A 130 -15.65 -48.79 8.60
CA ASP A 130 -16.89 -48.09 8.32
C ASP A 130 -16.81 -47.46 6.93
N SER A 131 -17.67 -47.93 6.03
CA SER A 131 -17.84 -47.40 4.65
C SER A 131 -17.95 -45.88 4.65
N GLU A 132 -18.48 -45.33 5.76
CA GLU A 132 -18.60 -43.92 6.05
C GLU A 132 -17.24 -43.20 6.18
N ALA A 133 -16.25 -43.78 6.86
CA ALA A 133 -14.91 -43.19 6.99
C ALA A 133 -14.18 -43.11 5.64
N LEU A 134 -14.36 -44.12 4.78
CA LEU A 134 -13.79 -44.13 3.43
C LEU A 134 -14.45 -43.05 2.54
N ALA A 135 -15.76 -42.87 2.67
CA ALA A 135 -16.50 -41.82 1.97
C ALA A 135 -16.04 -40.43 2.43
N GLN A 136 -15.84 -40.23 3.73
CA GLN A 136 -15.34 -38.98 4.31
C GLN A 136 -13.93 -38.64 3.79
N MET A 137 -13.02 -39.62 3.75
CA MET A 137 -11.65 -39.42 3.24
C MET A 137 -11.63 -39.01 1.77
N ARG A 138 -12.47 -39.62 0.93
CA ARG A 138 -12.59 -39.25 -0.48
C ARG A 138 -13.13 -37.83 -0.66
N PHE A 139 -14.13 -37.45 0.13
CA PHE A 139 -14.68 -36.11 0.07
C PHE A 139 -13.63 -35.05 0.42
N GLN A 140 -12.78 -35.35 1.42
CA GLN A 140 -11.69 -34.47 1.83
C GLN A 140 -10.61 -34.34 0.75
N GLN A 141 -10.26 -35.44 0.06
CA GLN A 141 -9.32 -35.41 -1.07
C GLN A 141 -9.86 -34.56 -2.24
N VAL A 142 -11.13 -34.76 -2.60
CA VAL A 142 -11.76 -33.97 -3.67
C VAL A 142 -11.83 -32.49 -3.30
N ALA A 143 -12.10 -32.17 -2.03
CA ALA A 143 -12.09 -30.78 -1.56
C ALA A 143 -10.69 -30.14 -1.71
N THR A 144 -9.63 -30.86 -1.32
CA THR A 144 -8.25 -30.35 -1.48
C THR A 144 -7.82 -30.23 -2.94
N GLU A 145 -8.19 -31.18 -3.79
CA GLU A 145 -7.92 -31.10 -5.23
C GLU A 145 -8.67 -29.93 -5.87
N TYR A 146 -9.91 -29.67 -5.43
CA TYR A 146 -10.69 -28.55 -5.94
C TYR A 146 -10.02 -27.20 -5.60
N GLU A 147 -9.51 -27.03 -4.39
CA GLU A 147 -8.75 -25.83 -4.02
C GLU A 147 -7.45 -25.71 -4.83
N GLN A 148 -6.74 -26.83 -5.06
CA GLN A 148 -5.55 -26.83 -5.92
C GLN A 148 -5.88 -26.49 -7.38
N ILE A 149 -6.93 -27.06 -7.96
CA ILE A 149 -7.35 -26.79 -9.35
C ILE A 149 -7.82 -25.34 -9.49
N LYS A 150 -8.53 -24.82 -8.48
CA LYS A 150 -8.96 -23.42 -8.44
C LYS A 150 -7.78 -22.44 -8.45
N ASN A 151 -6.67 -22.84 -7.83
CA ASN A 151 -5.42 -22.10 -7.80
C ASN A 151 -4.47 -22.47 -8.96
N ALA A 152 -4.73 -23.56 -9.68
CA ALA A 152 -3.94 -24.04 -10.81
C ALA A 152 -4.14 -23.09 -12.01
N GLY A 153 -3.35 -22.03 -12.04
CA GLY A 153 -3.37 -21.03 -13.08
C GLY A 153 -3.19 -19.61 -12.58
N ILE A 154 -3.31 -19.37 -11.28
CA ILE A 154 -3.00 -18.09 -10.65
C ILE A 154 -1.50 -18.06 -10.35
N ASP A 155 -0.85 -16.95 -10.69
CA ASP A 155 0.56 -16.75 -10.33
C ASP A 155 0.75 -16.84 -8.79
N PRO A 156 1.76 -17.56 -8.27
CA PRO A 156 1.95 -17.73 -6.83
C PRO A 156 2.10 -16.40 -6.08
N GLN A 157 2.71 -15.37 -6.70
CA GLN A 157 2.86 -14.06 -6.04
C GLN A 157 1.52 -13.31 -5.94
N VAL A 158 0.62 -13.51 -6.92
CA VAL A 158 -0.75 -12.98 -6.89
C VAL A 158 -1.59 -13.71 -5.84
N SER A 159 -1.40 -15.03 -5.71
CA SER A 159 -2.04 -15.83 -4.66
C SER A 159 -1.62 -15.38 -3.26
N GLU A 160 -0.32 -15.17 -3.04
CA GLU A 160 0.20 -14.69 -1.75
C GLU A 160 -0.37 -13.31 -1.37
N LEU A 161 -0.41 -12.37 -2.32
CA LEU A 161 -1.03 -11.05 -2.11
C LEU A 161 -2.52 -11.19 -1.73
N ALA A 162 -3.24 -12.09 -2.39
CA ALA A 162 -4.66 -12.35 -2.13
C ALA A 162 -4.92 -12.93 -0.76
N GLU A 163 -4.14 -13.93 -0.34
CA GLU A 163 -4.23 -14.53 0.98
C GLU A 163 -3.87 -13.52 2.08
N TYR A 164 -2.81 -12.72 1.87
CA TYR A 164 -2.35 -11.75 2.86
C TYR A 164 -3.38 -10.64 3.14
N HIS A 165 -4.04 -10.13 2.10
CA HIS A 165 -5.04 -9.06 2.22
C HIS A 165 -6.49 -9.56 2.32
N GLY A 166 -6.73 -10.87 2.29
CA GLY A 166 -8.07 -11.46 2.31
C GLY A 166 -8.92 -11.07 1.11
N LEU A 167 -8.35 -11.13 -0.10
CA LEU A 167 -9.03 -10.78 -1.33
C LEU A 167 -9.98 -11.90 -1.79
N ASP A 168 -11.13 -11.51 -2.36
CA ASP A 168 -12.09 -12.46 -2.91
C ASP A 168 -11.51 -13.18 -4.13
N ASP A 169 -11.84 -14.46 -4.32
CA ASP A 169 -11.37 -15.26 -5.47
C ASP A 169 -11.62 -14.60 -6.82
N ARG A 170 -12.75 -13.90 -6.93
CA ARG A 170 -13.12 -13.18 -8.15
C ARG A 170 -12.16 -12.01 -8.43
N ALA A 171 -11.74 -11.30 -7.38
CA ALA A 171 -10.78 -10.21 -7.48
C ALA A 171 -9.39 -10.75 -7.83
N THR A 172 -8.98 -11.86 -7.20
CA THR A 172 -7.70 -12.53 -7.45
C THR A 172 -7.56 -12.99 -8.89
N ARG A 173 -8.60 -13.63 -9.45
CA ARG A 173 -8.61 -14.04 -10.87
C ARG A 173 -8.55 -12.84 -11.82
N ALA A 174 -9.31 -11.78 -11.53
CA ALA A 174 -9.27 -10.57 -12.34
C ALA A 174 -7.90 -9.88 -12.29
N LEU A 175 -7.22 -9.93 -11.15
CA LEU A 175 -5.85 -9.44 -10.99
C LEU A 175 -4.85 -10.28 -11.79
N ASP A 176 -4.91 -11.60 -11.67
CA ASP A 176 -4.04 -12.52 -12.43
C ASP A 176 -4.18 -12.32 -13.96
N GLU A 177 -5.41 -12.15 -14.45
CA GLU A 177 -5.66 -11.85 -15.87
C GLU A 177 -5.02 -10.54 -16.34
N GLU A 178 -5.12 -9.46 -15.55
CA GLU A 178 -4.49 -8.18 -15.90
C GLU A 178 -2.96 -8.24 -15.80
N MET A 179 -2.43 -8.95 -14.80
CA MET A 179 -0.99 -9.14 -14.62
C MET A 179 -0.37 -9.95 -15.76
N LYS A 180 -1.09 -10.95 -16.29
CA LYS A 180 -0.68 -11.69 -17.49
C LYS A 180 -0.60 -10.84 -18.74
N LYS A 181 -1.39 -9.76 -18.85
CA LYS A 181 -1.30 -8.80 -19.96
C LYS A 181 -0.09 -7.87 -19.81
N ARG A 182 0.27 -7.52 -18.57
CA ARG A 182 1.33 -6.56 -18.23
C ARG A 182 2.63 -7.22 -17.72
N ARG A 183 3.05 -8.33 -18.33
CA ARG A 183 4.25 -9.08 -17.88
C ARG A 183 5.52 -8.24 -17.74
N ALA A 184 5.67 -7.19 -18.54
CA ALA A 184 6.83 -6.30 -18.49
C ALA A 184 6.89 -5.45 -17.20
N THR A 185 5.74 -5.11 -16.60
CA THR A 185 5.66 -4.29 -15.37
C THR A 185 5.16 -5.08 -14.17
N PHE A 186 5.16 -6.42 -14.26
CA PHE A 186 4.57 -7.32 -13.28
C PHE A 186 5.04 -7.04 -11.83
N GLU A 187 6.36 -7.08 -11.59
CA GLU A 187 6.91 -6.89 -10.23
C GLU A 187 6.62 -5.48 -9.68
N SER A 188 6.77 -4.45 -10.52
CA SER A 188 6.54 -3.04 -10.13
C SER A 188 5.06 -2.77 -9.82
N ASP A 189 4.16 -3.35 -10.61
CA ASP A 189 2.72 -3.21 -10.42
C ASP A 189 2.27 -3.99 -9.17
N LEU A 190 2.78 -5.21 -8.96
CA LEU A 190 2.48 -6.02 -7.78
C LEU A 190 2.97 -5.35 -6.48
N GLN A 191 4.17 -4.77 -6.50
CA GLN A 191 4.70 -4.03 -5.36
C GLN A 191 3.88 -2.76 -5.06
N ALA A 192 3.45 -2.02 -6.08
CA ALA A 192 2.53 -0.88 -5.91
C ALA A 192 1.21 -1.30 -5.28
N LEU A 193 0.65 -2.44 -5.70
CA LEU A 193 -0.57 -2.98 -5.12
C LEU A 193 -0.37 -3.35 -3.66
N TRP A 194 0.73 -4.03 -3.31
CA TRP A 194 1.03 -4.40 -1.92
C TRP A 194 1.01 -3.18 -0.99
N VAL A 195 1.77 -2.14 -1.33
CA VAL A 195 1.83 -0.90 -0.54
C VAL A 195 0.48 -0.16 -0.53
N GLY A 196 -0.22 -0.15 -1.65
CA GLY A 196 -1.54 0.48 -1.77
C GLY A 196 -2.62 -0.20 -0.93
N LEU A 197 -2.53 -1.52 -0.75
CA LEU A 197 -3.50 -2.33 -0.01
C LEU A 197 -3.23 -2.35 1.50
N GLU A 198 -1.98 -2.26 1.95
CA GLU A 198 -1.61 -2.27 3.37
C GLU A 198 -2.30 -1.16 4.20
N GLY A 199 -2.57 -0.01 3.57
CA GLY A 199 -3.25 1.14 4.21
C GLY A 199 -4.76 1.23 3.98
N ALA A 200 -5.35 0.34 3.18
CA ALA A 200 -6.73 0.48 2.74
C ALA A 200 -7.74 -0.08 3.76
N LYS A 201 -8.81 0.67 4.06
CA LYS A 201 -9.92 0.18 4.91
C LYS A 201 -10.70 -0.99 4.29
N ASN A 202 -10.72 -1.06 2.96
CA ASN A 202 -11.35 -2.12 2.19
C ASN A 202 -10.43 -2.50 1.01
N PRO A 203 -9.59 -3.55 1.17
CA PRO A 203 -8.58 -3.90 0.17
C PRO A 203 -9.19 -4.42 -1.14
N SER A 204 -10.24 -5.24 -1.07
CA SER A 204 -10.92 -5.77 -2.27
C SER A 204 -11.50 -4.65 -3.15
N GLY A 205 -12.16 -3.65 -2.53
CA GLY A 205 -12.68 -2.48 -3.24
C GLY A 205 -11.58 -1.60 -3.87
N MET A 206 -10.49 -1.37 -3.14
CA MET A 206 -9.33 -0.61 -3.64
C MET A 206 -8.67 -1.33 -4.84
N LEU A 207 -8.51 -2.65 -4.74
CA LEU A 207 -7.95 -3.46 -5.82
C LEU A 207 -8.78 -3.35 -7.11
N MET A 208 -10.11 -3.45 -7.02
CA MET A 208 -10.98 -3.31 -8.19
C MET A 208 -10.83 -1.96 -8.88
N MET A 209 -10.61 -0.88 -8.13
CA MET A 209 -10.33 0.44 -8.69
C MET A 209 -8.97 0.47 -9.41
N LYS A 210 -7.94 -0.16 -8.83
CA LYS A 210 -6.62 -0.28 -9.48
C LYS A 210 -6.65 -1.16 -10.73
N LEU A 211 -7.42 -2.23 -10.75
CA LEU A 211 -7.65 -3.04 -11.95
C LEU A 211 -8.31 -2.23 -13.07
N LYS A 212 -9.25 -1.34 -12.72
CA LYS A 212 -9.83 -0.41 -13.69
C LYS A 212 -8.77 0.54 -14.25
N ASP A 213 -7.91 1.10 -13.41
CA ASP A 213 -6.79 1.96 -13.85
C ASP A 213 -5.79 1.18 -14.74
N MET A 214 -5.54 -0.09 -14.45
CA MET A 214 -4.68 -0.95 -15.27
C MET A 214 -5.28 -1.17 -16.66
N ARG A 215 -6.58 -1.44 -16.75
CA ARG A 215 -7.30 -1.60 -18.03
C ARG A 215 -7.33 -0.32 -18.85
N MET A 216 -7.40 0.83 -18.19
CA MET A 216 -7.32 2.15 -18.85
C MET A 216 -5.89 2.55 -19.22
N GLY A 217 -4.88 1.78 -18.80
CA GLY A 217 -3.47 2.14 -18.98
C GLY A 217 -3.01 3.35 -18.15
N THR A 218 -3.83 3.81 -17.20
CA THR A 218 -3.50 4.94 -16.32
C THR A 218 -2.74 4.49 -15.08
N PHE A 219 -2.77 3.20 -14.75
CA PHE A 219 -2.02 2.66 -13.63
C PHE A 219 -0.52 2.69 -13.90
N LYS A 220 0.16 3.59 -13.19
CA LYS A 220 1.62 3.64 -13.06
C LYS A 220 2.02 2.76 -11.89
N GLY A 221 2.76 1.68 -12.15
CA GLY A 221 3.36 0.84 -11.12
C GLY A 221 4.33 1.62 -10.22
N MET A 222 4.87 0.97 -9.19
CA MET A 222 5.77 1.63 -8.25
C MET A 222 7.07 1.95 -8.99
N THR A 223 7.30 3.22 -9.27
CA THR A 223 8.56 3.65 -9.88
C THR A 223 9.67 3.56 -8.84
N ALA A 224 10.93 3.42 -9.26
CA ALA A 224 12.07 3.42 -8.34
C ALA A 224 12.07 4.69 -7.44
N LEU A 225 11.51 5.78 -7.96
CA LEU A 225 11.29 7.03 -7.26
C LEU A 225 10.32 6.89 -6.07
N ASP A 226 9.23 6.15 -6.25
CA ASP A 226 8.22 5.94 -5.20
C ASP A 226 8.81 5.20 -4.01
N LYS A 227 9.79 4.31 -4.23
CA LYS A 227 10.53 3.65 -3.15
C LYS A 227 11.36 4.64 -2.34
N GLN A 228 12.09 5.54 -3.00
CA GLN A 228 12.87 6.58 -2.30
C GLN A 228 11.95 7.50 -1.49
N ILE A 229 10.80 7.89 -2.05
CA ILE A 229 9.81 8.75 -1.38
C ILE A 229 9.15 8.02 -0.21
N HIS A 230 8.88 6.72 -0.36
CA HIS A 230 8.34 5.89 0.71
C HIS A 230 9.33 5.74 1.88
N ASP A 231 10.60 5.44 1.58
CA ASP A 231 11.67 5.37 2.60
C ASP A 231 11.87 6.73 3.27
N PHE A 232 11.77 7.82 2.51
CA PHE A 232 11.79 9.19 3.01
C PHE A 232 10.63 9.49 3.95
N ALA A 233 9.40 9.08 3.57
CA ALA A 233 8.21 9.23 4.39
C ALA A 233 8.33 8.44 5.70
N LYS A 234 8.79 7.19 5.64
CA LYS A 234 9.00 6.33 6.82
C LYS A 234 10.04 6.93 7.77
N ARG A 235 11.18 7.42 7.25
CA ARG A 235 12.25 8.05 8.06
C ARG A 235 11.78 9.31 8.78
N ASN A 236 10.96 10.11 8.11
CA ASN A 236 10.46 11.39 8.63
C ASN A 236 9.11 11.28 9.34
N ARG A 237 8.52 10.08 9.42
CA ARG A 237 7.18 9.83 9.98
C ARG A 237 6.12 10.71 9.31
N LEU A 238 6.18 10.79 7.97
CA LEU A 238 5.11 11.42 7.21
C LEU A 238 3.87 10.52 7.24
N ASP A 239 2.72 11.16 7.26
CA ASP A 239 1.45 10.46 7.06
C ASP A 239 1.34 9.96 5.63
N ALA A 240 0.52 8.93 5.43
CA ALA A 240 0.32 8.31 4.13
C ALA A 240 -0.20 9.32 3.09
N GLN A 241 -1.06 10.27 3.50
CA GLN A 241 -1.65 11.23 2.56
C GLN A 241 -0.61 12.25 2.06
N ALA A 242 0.25 12.76 2.94
CA ALA A 242 1.34 13.65 2.55
C ALA A 242 2.38 12.92 1.69
N ALA A 243 2.69 11.65 1.98
CA ALA A 243 3.61 10.85 1.18
C ALA A 243 3.12 10.67 -0.26
N VAL A 244 1.85 10.31 -0.44
CA VAL A 244 1.22 10.16 -1.77
C VAL A 244 1.24 11.48 -2.54
N LYS A 245 0.83 12.59 -1.91
CA LYS A 245 0.85 13.91 -2.56
C LYS A 245 2.26 14.39 -2.88
N LEU A 246 3.25 14.03 -2.06
CA LEU A 246 4.65 14.32 -2.33
C LEU A 246 5.15 13.55 -3.55
N ALA A 247 4.81 12.26 -3.68
CA ALA A 247 5.12 11.46 -4.86
C ALA A 247 4.53 12.06 -6.14
N GLU A 248 3.23 12.42 -6.12
CA GLU A 248 2.56 13.06 -7.26
C GLU A 248 3.25 14.35 -7.73
N VAL A 249 3.67 15.19 -6.78
CA VAL A 249 4.28 16.48 -7.11
C VAL A 249 5.71 16.32 -7.60
N LEU A 250 6.48 15.40 -7.00
CA LEU A 250 7.87 15.16 -7.41
C LEU A 250 7.96 14.45 -8.76
N HIS A 251 6.96 13.66 -9.16
CA HIS A 251 6.93 13.01 -10.48
C HIS A 251 6.92 13.99 -11.66
N ASN A 252 6.51 15.25 -11.43
CA ASN A 252 6.48 16.29 -12.47
C ASN A 252 7.73 17.18 -12.48
N ARG A 253 8.77 16.83 -11.70
CA ARG A 253 9.98 17.65 -11.53
C ARG A 253 11.21 16.87 -11.97
N ASP A 254 12.19 17.58 -12.52
CA ASP A 254 13.42 16.96 -13.02
C ASP A 254 14.42 16.64 -11.89
N ASP A 255 14.48 17.49 -10.85
CA ASP A 255 15.50 17.44 -9.78
C ASP A 255 15.00 16.86 -8.44
N ILE A 256 14.54 15.61 -8.47
CA ILE A 256 13.82 15.02 -7.32
C ILE A 256 14.71 14.84 -6.09
N GLU A 257 15.95 14.37 -6.27
CA GLU A 257 16.89 14.17 -5.17
C GLU A 257 17.28 15.49 -4.49
N ALA A 258 17.46 16.57 -5.28
CA ALA A 258 17.79 17.89 -4.77
C ALA A 258 16.63 18.46 -3.93
N ASP A 259 15.40 18.27 -4.38
CA ASP A 259 14.21 18.71 -3.65
C ASP A 259 13.98 17.89 -2.38
N LEU A 260 14.15 16.56 -2.43
CA LEU A 260 14.08 15.71 -1.23
C LEU A 260 15.12 16.11 -0.18
N SER A 261 16.35 16.43 -0.58
CA SER A 261 17.40 16.93 0.32
C SER A 261 17.02 18.25 1.00
N LYS A 262 16.41 19.18 0.25
CA LYS A 262 15.93 20.46 0.81
C LYS A 262 14.75 20.25 1.76
N ILE A 263 13.77 19.41 1.39
CA ILE A 263 12.64 19.06 2.26
C ILE A 263 13.15 18.43 3.55
N GLN A 264 14.15 17.55 3.48
CA GLN A 264 14.74 16.93 4.67
C GLN A 264 15.23 17.97 5.68
N LYS A 265 15.98 18.99 5.22
CA LYS A 265 16.49 20.07 6.08
C LYS A 265 15.38 20.85 6.77
N HIS A 266 14.21 21.00 6.14
CA HIS A 266 13.03 21.62 6.74
C HIS A 266 12.38 20.70 7.79
N LEU A 267 12.24 19.41 7.46
CA LEU A 267 11.62 18.43 8.33
C LEU A 267 12.41 18.19 9.62
N GLU A 268 13.74 18.21 9.54
CA GLU A 268 14.62 18.06 10.72
C GLU A 268 14.38 19.15 11.79
N ARG A 269 13.94 20.34 11.38
CA ARG A 269 13.67 21.48 12.28
C ARG A 269 12.23 21.55 12.79
N SER A 270 11.32 20.79 12.18
CA SER A 270 9.89 20.82 12.48
C SER A 270 9.48 19.69 13.42
N ASN A 271 8.50 19.96 14.28
CA ASN A 271 7.83 18.94 15.10
C ASN A 271 6.55 18.39 14.44
N LYS A 272 6.15 18.95 13.29
CA LYS A 272 4.96 18.57 12.53
C LYS A 272 5.32 18.38 11.05
N PRO A 273 6.02 17.29 10.71
CA PRO A 273 6.62 17.13 9.38
C PRO A 273 5.57 17.06 8.27
N SER A 274 4.49 16.31 8.49
CA SER A 274 3.33 16.20 7.59
C SER A 274 2.74 17.55 7.18
N SER A 275 2.40 18.39 8.15
CA SER A 275 1.79 19.70 7.90
C SER A 275 2.75 20.63 7.15
N LEU A 276 4.04 20.56 7.45
CA LEU A 276 5.06 21.37 6.79
C LEU A 276 5.23 20.96 5.33
N VAL A 277 5.31 19.66 5.04
CA VAL A 277 5.35 19.15 3.66
C VAL A 277 4.15 19.64 2.89
N MET A 278 2.93 19.54 3.45
CA MET A 278 1.72 20.00 2.78
C MET A 278 1.73 21.49 2.41
N MET A 279 2.35 22.35 3.23
CA MET A 279 2.55 23.76 2.87
C MET A 279 3.54 23.92 1.70
N MET A 280 4.64 23.17 1.72
CA MET A 280 5.68 23.20 0.67
C MET A 280 5.20 22.61 -0.66
N LEU A 281 4.28 21.63 -0.63
CA LEU A 281 3.71 21.04 -1.85
C LEU A 281 3.00 22.07 -2.73
N ARG A 282 2.46 23.13 -2.14
CA ARG A 282 1.85 24.24 -2.91
C ARG A 282 2.91 24.96 -3.75
N ASP A 283 4.04 25.31 -3.14
CA ASP A 283 5.14 25.98 -3.85
C ASP A 283 5.80 25.04 -4.88
N LEU A 284 5.91 23.75 -4.57
CA LEU A 284 6.47 22.75 -5.48
C LEU A 284 5.62 22.53 -6.73
N ARG A 285 4.29 22.57 -6.60
CA ARG A 285 3.34 22.50 -7.72
C ARG A 285 3.43 23.72 -8.64
N ASP A 286 3.71 24.90 -8.08
CA ASP A 286 3.95 26.12 -8.84
C ASP A 286 5.32 26.11 -9.55
N GLY A 287 6.11 25.04 -9.42
CA GLY A 287 7.47 24.96 -9.97
C GLY A 287 8.49 25.83 -9.22
N LYS A 288 8.12 26.42 -8.08
CA LYS A 288 9.04 27.29 -7.32
C LYS A 288 10.15 26.44 -6.69
N PRO A 289 11.39 26.95 -6.64
CA PRO A 289 12.45 26.28 -5.91
C PRO A 289 12.17 26.33 -4.41
N ILE A 290 12.47 25.22 -3.71
CA ILE A 290 12.32 25.16 -2.26
C ILE A 290 13.28 26.15 -1.61
N LYS A 291 12.72 27.12 -0.86
CA LYS A 291 13.50 28.09 -0.08
C LYS A 291 14.32 27.39 0.99
N GLU A 292 15.48 27.93 1.38
CA GLU A 292 16.24 27.39 2.49
C GLU A 292 15.51 27.59 3.83
N PRO A 293 15.69 26.68 4.82
CA PRO A 293 15.06 26.82 6.12
C PRO A 293 15.60 28.04 6.87
N GLY A 294 14.82 29.12 6.89
CA GLY A 294 15.11 30.33 7.67
C GLY A 294 14.69 30.24 9.15
N TYR A 295 13.96 29.19 9.54
CA TYR A 295 13.40 29.07 10.89
C TYR A 295 14.42 28.52 11.89
N ALA A 296 14.41 29.08 13.10
CA ALA A 296 15.13 28.54 14.23
C ALA A 296 14.60 27.13 14.59
N PRO A 297 15.45 26.20 15.06
CA PRO A 297 15.01 24.86 15.44
C PRO A 297 13.92 24.91 16.52
N ALA A 298 12.79 24.24 16.28
CA ALA A 298 11.70 24.16 17.22
C ALA A 298 12.11 23.34 18.47
N ILE A 299 11.53 23.68 19.62
CA ILE A 299 11.68 22.90 20.84
C ILE A 299 11.13 21.48 20.57
N GLY A 300 11.97 20.46 20.75
CA GLY A 300 11.64 19.07 20.43
C GLY A 300 11.99 18.60 19.01
N SER A 301 12.66 19.41 18.19
CA SER A 301 13.17 18.97 16.88
C SER A 301 14.31 17.95 17.03
N LYS A 302 14.48 17.06 16.03
CA LYS A 302 15.52 16.00 16.05
C LYS A 302 16.94 16.54 15.98
N VAL A 303 17.13 17.79 15.53
CA VAL A 303 18.43 18.44 15.52
C VAL A 303 18.82 18.70 16.97
N PRO A 304 19.82 17.98 17.54
CA PRO A 304 20.32 18.31 18.85
C PRO A 304 20.77 19.76 18.78
N SER A 305 20.40 20.56 19.76
CA SER A 305 20.80 21.96 19.87
C SER A 305 22.29 22.07 20.24
N THR A 306 23.17 21.40 19.50
CA THR A 306 24.61 21.29 19.75
C THR A 306 25.28 22.67 19.81
N LYS A 307 24.66 23.70 19.22
CA LYS A 307 25.11 25.09 19.35
C LYS A 307 24.49 25.89 20.50
N ARG A 308 23.33 25.51 21.07
CA ARG A 308 22.79 26.22 22.27
C ARG A 308 23.40 25.72 23.57
N GLY A 309 23.89 24.49 23.62
CA GLY A 309 24.58 23.95 24.80
C GLY A 309 25.89 24.66 25.15
N ARG A 310 26.59 25.25 24.17
CA ARG A 310 27.81 26.03 24.44
C ARG A 310 27.54 27.48 24.83
N ALA A 311 26.49 28.11 24.30
CA ALA A 311 26.16 29.50 24.65
C ALA A 311 25.46 29.64 26.02
N TRP A 312 24.64 28.66 26.42
CA TRP A 312 24.09 28.58 27.78
C TRP A 312 25.20 28.33 28.82
N ALA A 313 26.14 27.41 28.53
CA ALA A 313 27.25 27.09 29.43
C ALA A 313 28.31 28.21 29.54
N SER A 314 28.28 29.22 28.65
CA SER A 314 29.18 30.37 28.66
C SER A 314 28.49 31.69 29.04
N SER A 315 27.23 31.65 29.48
CA SER A 315 26.59 32.84 30.05
C SER A 315 27.05 33.03 31.51
N PRO A 316 27.81 34.09 31.84
CA PRO A 316 28.40 34.28 33.18
C PRO A 316 27.35 34.44 34.30
N SER A 317 26.11 34.76 33.95
CA SER A 317 25.01 35.04 34.88
C SER A 317 24.40 33.80 35.55
N HIS A 318 24.86 32.59 35.25
CA HIS A 318 24.39 31.35 35.91
C HIS A 318 25.44 30.72 36.83
N GLN A 319 26.63 31.31 36.95
CA GLN A 319 27.66 30.86 37.89
C GLN A 319 27.47 31.45 39.30
N GLU A 320 26.84 32.62 39.44
CA GLU A 320 26.62 33.23 40.77
C GLU A 320 25.47 32.57 41.57
N SER A 321 24.47 31.97 40.91
CA SER A 321 23.33 31.37 41.63
C SER A 321 23.57 29.95 42.14
N ILE A 322 24.69 29.29 41.76
CA ILE A 322 25.05 27.94 42.25
C ILE A 322 25.94 28.02 43.48
N SER A 323 26.71 29.11 43.66
CA SER A 323 27.52 29.34 44.86
C SER A 323 26.70 29.70 46.11
N ASP A 324 25.51 30.31 45.95
CA ASP A 324 24.67 30.68 47.09
C ASP A 324 23.86 29.50 47.67
N PHE A 325 23.59 28.46 46.87
CA PHE A 325 22.84 27.29 47.33
C PHE A 325 23.69 26.27 48.12
N ALA A 326 25.00 26.50 48.25
CA ALA A 326 25.94 25.61 48.94
C ALA A 326 26.23 26.04 50.40
N ARG A 327 25.63 27.13 50.90
CA ARG A 327 25.86 27.62 52.28
C ARG A 327 24.86 27.13 53.32
N ASP A 328 23.66 26.71 52.94
CA ASP A 328 22.66 26.23 53.87
C ASP A 328 22.57 24.69 53.83
N GLY A 329 23.47 24.06 54.60
CA GLY A 329 23.65 22.61 54.69
C GLY A 329 22.47 21.84 55.28
N GLN A 330 21.36 21.71 54.56
CA GLN A 330 20.33 20.71 54.81
C GLN A 330 19.71 20.20 53.50
N PHE A 331 20.42 19.31 52.80
CA PHE A 331 19.75 18.43 51.85
C PHE A 331 20.27 17.00 52.00
N ILE A 332 19.45 16.17 52.64
CA ILE A 332 19.65 14.73 52.76
C ILE A 332 19.29 14.12 51.39
N PRO A 333 20.23 13.52 50.65
CA PRO A 333 19.90 12.84 49.40
C PRO A 333 19.06 11.60 49.71
N ARG A 334 17.78 11.61 49.34
CA ARG A 334 16.98 10.39 49.28
C ARG A 334 17.55 9.49 48.18
N SER A 335 18.22 8.43 48.62
CA SER A 335 18.66 7.31 47.80
C SER A 335 17.46 6.69 47.07
N LEU A 336 17.28 7.04 45.80
CA LEU A 336 16.41 6.29 44.89
C LEU A 336 17.07 4.94 44.63
N GLY A 337 16.61 3.92 45.37
CA GLY A 337 16.96 2.53 45.17
C GLY A 337 16.60 2.06 43.76
N LEU A 338 17.60 2.04 42.89
CA LEU A 338 17.57 1.31 41.62
C LEU A 338 17.47 -0.19 41.91
N ARG A 339 16.24 -0.69 41.94
CA ARG A 339 15.92 -2.11 42.04
C ARG A 339 16.21 -2.75 40.68
N LEU A 340 17.46 -3.19 40.47
CA LEU A 340 17.82 -4.08 39.36
C LEU A 340 17.00 -5.37 39.50
N ARG A 341 15.99 -5.55 38.65
CA ARG A 341 15.38 -6.86 38.43
C ARG A 341 16.34 -7.67 37.57
N HIS A 342 17.07 -8.58 38.21
CA HIS A 342 17.75 -9.69 37.55
C HIS A 342 16.69 -10.59 36.90
N VAL A 343 16.60 -10.56 35.57
CA VAL A 343 15.83 -11.54 34.79
C VAL A 343 16.67 -12.81 34.74
N ARG A 344 16.23 -13.81 35.51
CA ARG A 344 16.79 -15.16 35.55
C ARG A 344 16.53 -15.84 34.20
N GLN A 345 17.59 -16.08 33.41
CA GLN A 345 17.50 -16.95 32.23
C GLN A 345 17.32 -18.42 32.71
N PRO A 346 16.32 -19.16 32.20
CA PRO A 346 16.27 -20.60 32.37
C PRO A 346 17.29 -21.26 31.45
N SER A 347 18.39 -21.73 32.03
CA SER A 347 19.36 -22.62 31.40
C SER A 347 18.77 -24.03 31.32
N GLY A 348 18.52 -24.51 30.11
CA GLY A 348 18.21 -25.91 29.89
C GLY A 348 17.37 -26.13 28.64
N LEU A 349 18.03 -26.16 27.48
CA LEU A 349 17.66 -27.00 26.33
C LEU A 349 18.84 -26.98 25.34
N ALA A 350 19.27 -28.18 24.96
CA ALA A 350 20.43 -28.47 24.14
C ALA A 350 20.36 -27.83 22.73
N PRO A 351 21.50 -27.64 22.05
CA PRO A 351 21.52 -27.13 20.68
C PRO A 351 21.03 -28.21 19.70
N SER A 352 19.72 -28.20 19.42
CA SER A 352 19.18 -28.86 18.24
C SER A 352 19.44 -28.00 17.02
N VAL A 353 20.02 -28.62 16.00
CA VAL A 353 20.32 -28.06 14.68
C VAL A 353 19.03 -27.47 14.08
N HIS A 354 18.89 -26.14 14.13
CA HIS A 354 17.77 -25.42 13.52
C HIS A 354 18.22 -24.82 12.19
N LEU A 355 17.71 -25.48 11.15
CA LEU A 355 17.37 -24.92 9.85
C LEU A 355 16.95 -23.46 9.98
N TRP A 356 17.61 -22.56 9.25
CA TRP A 356 17.27 -21.15 9.15
C TRP A 356 15.89 -20.99 8.50
N TYR A 357 14.83 -20.97 9.30
CA TYR A 357 13.53 -20.44 8.90
C TYR A 357 13.50 -18.95 9.26
N LEU A 358 13.46 -18.11 8.23
CA LEU A 358 13.39 -16.66 8.31
C LEU A 358 11.99 -16.25 8.82
N LYS A 359 11.78 -16.30 10.14
CA LYS A 359 10.55 -15.85 10.78
C LYS A 359 10.59 -14.34 10.94
N HIS A 360 9.94 -13.63 10.02
CA HIS A 360 9.71 -12.19 10.12
C HIS A 360 8.81 -11.90 11.34
N ASP A 361 9.44 -11.40 12.40
CA ASP A 361 8.78 -10.95 13.63
C ASP A 361 8.17 -9.56 13.37
N ILE A 362 6.92 -9.52 12.89
CA ILE A 362 6.13 -8.29 12.78
C ILE A 362 5.60 -7.94 14.17
N ARG A 363 6.33 -7.05 14.86
CA ARG A 363 5.79 -6.36 16.04
C ARG A 363 4.70 -5.38 15.60
N LEU A 364 3.44 -5.77 15.80
CA LEU A 364 2.29 -4.88 15.74
C LEU A 364 2.46 -3.75 16.78
N ASN A 365 2.43 -2.50 16.33
CA ASN A 365 2.43 -1.32 17.19
C ASN A 365 1.00 -1.04 17.71
N PRO A 366 0.76 -0.96 19.03
CA PRO A 366 -0.58 -0.78 19.61
C PRO A 366 -1.09 0.68 19.63
N TRP A 367 -0.72 1.52 18.66
CA TRP A 367 -1.06 2.96 18.66
C TRP A 367 -2.21 3.37 17.74
N TRP A 368 -3.07 2.44 17.32
CA TRP A 368 -4.28 2.75 16.56
C TRP A 368 -5.46 1.89 17.03
N LEU A 369 -6.17 2.40 18.03
CA LEU A 369 -7.54 2.03 18.40
C LEU A 369 -8.29 3.32 18.74
#